data_AF-A0AA37MUD4-F1
#
_entry.id   AF-A0AA37MUD4-F1
#
_cell.length_a   1.000
_cell.length_b   1.000
_cell.length_c   1.000
_cell.angle_alpha   90.00
_cell.angle_beta   90.00
_cell.angle_gamma   90.00
#
_symmetry.space_group_name_H-M   'P 1'
#
loop_
_entity.id
_entity.type
_entity.pdbx_description
1 polymer ?
#
loop_
_entity_poly.entity_id
_entity_poly.type
_entity_poly.pdbx_seq_one_letter_code
_entity_poly.pdbx_strand_id
1 'polypeptide(L)'
;MTTTLPDIERALRLLHMSGVRDTLETRVLQAQGSQQPFLETFALILQDELDRRRSRLIEHPISSPDSRRSSRLPKSTGPSTRSCHGKPVSRCIP
;
A
#
# COMPACT_ATOMS: atom_id res chain seq x y z
N MET A 1 29.17 -29.64 -16.44
CA MET A 1 29.06 -28.88 -15.18
C MET A 1 27.67 -29.09 -14.63
N THR A 2 27.52 -29.89 -13.58
CA THR A 2 26.24 -30.11 -12.89
C THR A 2 26.12 -29.07 -11.80
N THR A 3 25.22 -28.10 -11.97
CA THR A 3 24.93 -27.11 -10.93
C THR A 3 23.95 -27.71 -9.94
N THR A 4 24.32 -27.77 -8.67
CA THR A 4 23.43 -28.25 -7.61
C THR A 4 22.46 -27.14 -7.18
N LEU A 5 21.35 -27.50 -6.50
CA LEU A 5 20.40 -26.52 -5.96
C LEU A 5 21.08 -25.46 -5.06
N PRO A 6 22.01 -25.82 -4.15
CA PRO A 6 22.80 -24.84 -3.39
C PRO A 6 23.64 -23.88 -4.24
N ASP A 7 24.18 -24.36 -5.38
CA ASP A 7 24.94 -23.50 -6.29
C ASP A 7 24.02 -22.49 -7.00
N ILE A 8 22.81 -22.93 -7.36
CA ILE A 8 21.78 -22.06 -7.93
C ILE A 8 21.37 -21.01 -6.90
N GLU A 9 21.12 -21.36 -5.65
CA GLU A 9 20.81 -20.38 -4.59
C GLU A 9 21.94 -19.38 -4.34
N ARG A 10 23.21 -19.84 -4.40
CA ARG A 10 24.37 -18.95 -4.33
C ARG A 10 24.39 -17.98 -5.52
N ALA A 11 24.16 -18.45 -6.73
CA ALA A 11 24.09 -17.61 -7.92
C ALA A 11 22.93 -16.59 -7.82
N LEU A 12 21.75 -17.01 -7.36
CA LEU A 12 20.59 -16.13 -7.17
C LEU A 12 20.86 -15.04 -6.12
N ARG A 13 21.62 -15.35 -5.06
CA ARG A 13 22.09 -14.34 -4.10
C ARG A 13 22.99 -13.31 -4.77
N LEU A 14 23.92 -13.72 -5.63
CA LEU A 14 24.81 -12.80 -6.35
C LEU A 14 24.05 -11.91 -7.35
N LEU A 15 22.97 -12.43 -7.94
CA LEU A 15 22.10 -11.70 -8.88
C LEU A 15 21.03 -10.85 -8.18
N HIS A 16 21.01 -10.82 -6.84
CA HIS A 16 19.99 -10.15 -6.03
C HIS A 16 18.54 -10.61 -6.32
N MET A 17 18.37 -11.82 -6.84
CA MET A 17 17.06 -12.40 -7.18
C MET A 17 16.41 -13.07 -5.97
N SER A 18 16.14 -12.26 -4.95
CA SER A 18 15.61 -12.76 -3.67
C SER A 18 14.21 -13.39 -3.79
N GLY A 19 13.34 -12.89 -4.67
CA GLY A 19 12.03 -13.46 -4.94
C GLY A 19 12.14 -14.88 -5.49
N VAL A 20 12.94 -15.07 -6.55
CA VAL A 20 13.21 -16.39 -7.10
C VAL A 20 13.80 -17.33 -6.05
N ARG A 21 14.82 -16.88 -5.31
CA ARG A 21 15.47 -17.72 -4.30
C ARG A 21 14.47 -18.25 -3.26
N ASP A 22 13.55 -17.40 -2.82
CA ASP A 22 12.60 -17.76 -1.77
C ASP A 22 11.45 -18.65 -2.30
N THR A 23 11.17 -18.65 -3.61
CA THR A 23 10.10 -19.48 -4.23
C THR A 23 10.60 -20.65 -5.09
N LEU A 24 11.91 -20.75 -5.35
CA LEU A 24 12.48 -21.72 -6.30
C LEU A 24 12.08 -23.15 -5.97
N GLU A 25 12.30 -23.58 -4.72
CA GLU A 25 12.04 -24.97 -4.32
C GLU A 25 10.56 -25.33 -4.41
N THR A 26 9.68 -24.42 -3.96
CA THR A 26 8.24 -24.64 -4.02
C THR A 26 7.70 -24.66 -5.45
N ARG A 27 8.20 -23.77 -6.33
CA ARG A 27 7.85 -23.76 -7.77
C ARG A 27 8.31 -25.02 -8.48
N VAL A 28 9.50 -25.54 -8.15
CA VAL A 28 10.02 -26.79 -8.71
C VAL A 28 9.16 -27.99 -8.27
N LEU A 29 8.85 -28.09 -6.98
CA LEU A 29 7.99 -29.17 -6.46
C LEU A 29 6.59 -29.14 -7.09
N GLN A 30 6.00 -27.95 -7.23
CA GLN A 30 4.71 -27.76 -7.90
C GLN A 30 4.77 -28.20 -9.36
N ALA A 31 5.78 -27.75 -10.11
CA ALA A 31 5.94 -28.09 -11.52
C ALA A 31 6.12 -29.60 -11.74
N GLN A 32 6.84 -30.27 -10.84
CA GLN A 32 6.98 -31.73 -10.87
C GLN A 32 5.64 -32.44 -10.62
N GLY A 33 4.87 -31.98 -9.63
CA GLY A 33 3.58 -32.57 -9.27
C GLY A 33 2.48 -32.36 -10.32
N SER A 34 2.51 -31.24 -11.03
CA SER A 34 1.54 -30.91 -12.09
C SER A 34 2.03 -31.19 -13.51
N GLN A 35 3.25 -31.72 -13.66
CA GLN A 35 3.95 -31.87 -14.95
C GLN A 35 3.95 -30.56 -15.76
N GLN A 36 4.11 -29.43 -15.07
CA GLN A 36 4.08 -28.11 -15.68
C GLN A 36 5.26 -27.94 -16.66
N PRO A 37 5.02 -27.37 -17.85
CA PRO A 37 6.08 -27.08 -18.81
C PRO A 37 7.14 -26.16 -18.21
N PHE A 38 8.41 -26.44 -18.50
CA PHE A 38 9.55 -25.67 -17.99
C PHE A 38 9.40 -24.16 -18.22
N LEU A 39 8.99 -23.73 -19.42
CA LEU A 39 8.84 -22.32 -19.75
C LEU A 39 7.80 -21.62 -18.87
N GLU A 40 6.73 -22.34 -18.52
CA GLU A 40 5.66 -21.80 -17.69
C GLU A 40 6.13 -21.67 -16.23
N THR A 41 6.80 -22.69 -15.70
CA THR A 41 7.44 -22.63 -14.38
C THR A 41 8.48 -21.52 -14.31
N PHE A 42 9.31 -21.38 -15.35
CA PHE A 42 10.32 -20.32 -15.44
C PHE A 42 9.69 -18.93 -15.48
N ALA A 43 8.60 -18.75 -16.24
CA ALA A 43 7.86 -17.49 -16.24
C ALA A 43 7.32 -17.16 -14.85
N LEU A 44 6.72 -18.12 -14.14
CA LEU A 44 6.22 -17.91 -12.77
C LEU A 44 7.34 -17.53 -11.79
N ILE A 45 8.48 -18.22 -11.87
CA ILE A 45 9.64 -17.90 -11.05
C ILE A 45 10.13 -16.47 -11.31
N LEU A 46 10.22 -16.04 -12.57
CA LEU A 46 10.60 -14.67 -12.90
C LEU A 46 9.59 -13.64 -12.39
N GLN A 47 8.30 -13.95 -12.46
CA GLN A 47 7.25 -13.07 -11.94
C GLN A 47 7.38 -12.87 -10.43
N ASP A 48 7.67 -13.92 -9.66
CA ASP A 48 7.87 -13.82 -8.20
C ASP A 48 8.98 -12.79 -7.83
N GLU A 49 10.03 -12.69 -8.66
CA GLU A 49 11.07 -11.68 -8.49
C GLU A 49 10.63 -10.27 -8.88
N LEU A 50 9.93 -10.12 -10.01
CA LEU A 50 9.41 -8.82 -10.43
C LEU A 50 8.40 -8.27 -9.42
N ASP A 51 7.52 -9.12 -8.92
CA ASP A 51 6.54 -8.77 -7.89
C ASP A 51 7.23 -8.33 -6.60
N ARG A 52 8.30 -9.02 -6.18
CA ARG A 52 9.05 -8.59 -5.00
C ARG A 52 9.71 -7.22 -5.19
N ARG A 53 10.27 -6.94 -6.37
CA ARG A 53 10.86 -5.63 -6.68
C ARG A 53 9.78 -4.54 -6.67
N ARG A 54 8.61 -4.85 -7.22
CA ARG A 54 7.46 -3.94 -7.24
C ARG A 54 6.90 -3.68 -5.85
N SER A 55 6.75 -4.69 -5.01
CA SER A 55 6.26 -4.54 -3.63
C SER A 55 7.17 -3.65 -2.80
N ARG A 56 8.50 -3.75 -2.94
CA ARG A 56 9.45 -2.83 -2.28
C ARG A 56 9.28 -1.38 -2.75
N LEU A 57 8.93 -1.15 -4.02
CA LEU A 57 8.64 0.19 -4.55
C LEU A 57 7.31 0.72 -4.02
N ILE A 58 6.33 -0.14 -3.76
CA ILE A 58 5.02 0.23 -3.19
C ILE A 58 5.10 0.48 -1.68
N GLU A 59 5.99 -0.21 -0.94
CA GLU A 59 6.30 0.07 0.47
C GLU A 59 7.08 1.37 0.68
N HIS A 60 7.70 1.90 -0.38
CA HIS A 60 8.16 3.28 -0.48
C HIS A 60 7.28 4.09 -1.44
N PRO A 61 5.96 4.21 -1.18
CA PRO A 61 5.15 5.03 -2.05
C PRO A 61 5.67 6.45 -1.88
N ILE A 62 6.16 7.02 -2.98
CA ILE A 62 6.27 8.46 -3.18
C ILE A 62 5.01 9.06 -2.54
N SER A 63 5.22 9.79 -1.44
CA SER A 63 4.16 10.41 -0.68
C SER A 63 3.20 11.06 -1.66
N SER A 64 1.94 10.62 -1.72
CA SER A 64 0.95 11.41 -2.44
C SER A 64 0.86 12.76 -1.72
N PRO A 65 1.20 13.88 -2.36
CA PRO A 65 1.19 15.16 -1.67
C PRO A 65 -0.18 15.80 -1.89
N ASP A 66 -1.29 15.22 -1.39
CA ASP A 66 -2.55 15.99 -1.39
C ASP A 66 -3.70 15.53 -0.48
N SER A 67 -3.43 14.90 0.68
CA SER A 67 -4.50 14.64 1.67
C SER A 67 -4.74 15.81 2.65
N ARG A 68 -3.86 16.83 2.67
CA ARG A 68 -3.97 17.98 3.61
C ARG A 68 -4.88 19.12 3.13
N ARG A 69 -5.53 19.01 1.97
CA ARG A 69 -6.42 20.07 1.42
C ARG A 69 -7.91 19.88 1.74
N SER A 70 -8.29 18.89 2.56
CA SER A 70 -9.70 18.64 2.90
C SER A 70 -10.17 19.21 4.25
N SER A 71 -9.31 19.89 5.03
CA SER A 71 -9.65 20.34 6.39
C SER A 71 -9.97 21.84 6.56
N ARG A 72 -10.17 22.59 5.47
CA ARG A 72 -10.65 23.99 5.55
C ARG A 72 -12.06 24.14 4.98
N LEU A 73 -13.04 23.62 5.71
CA LEU A 73 -14.40 24.16 5.66
C LEU A 73 -14.48 25.31 6.69
N PRO A 74 -14.91 26.52 6.30
CA PRO A 74 -15.09 27.63 7.25
C PRO A 74 -16.23 27.30 8.21
N LYS A 75 -15.97 27.44 9.52
CA LYS A 75 -17.02 27.39 10.55
C LYS A 75 -17.99 28.53 10.30
N SER A 76 -19.25 28.22 10.03
CA SER A 76 -20.34 29.18 10.02
C SER A 76 -20.50 29.78 11.43
N THR A 77 -19.97 30.98 11.64
CA THR A 77 -20.38 31.82 12.76
C THR A 77 -21.81 32.27 12.51
N GLY A 78 -22.77 31.64 13.19
CA GLY A 78 -24.15 32.13 13.25
C GLY A 78 -24.24 33.42 14.08
N PRO A 79 -25.20 34.33 13.77
CA PRO A 79 -25.29 35.63 14.41
C PRO A 79 -25.73 35.52 15.88
N SER A 80 -25.00 36.26 16.72
CA SER A 80 -25.26 36.49 18.14
C SER A 80 -26.59 37.25 18.33
N THR A 81 -27.64 36.56 18.79
CA THR A 81 -28.83 37.22 19.34
C THR A 81 -28.51 37.73 20.75
N ARG A 82 -27.95 38.94 20.82
CA ARG A 82 -27.81 39.70 22.06
C ARG A 82 -29.16 40.37 22.36
N SER A 83 -30.06 39.67 23.06
CA SER A 83 -31.32 40.23 23.55
C SER A 83 -31.04 41.10 24.77
N CYS A 84 -30.93 42.41 24.55
CA CYS A 84 -30.92 43.42 25.60
C CYS A 84 -32.36 43.78 25.94
N HIS A 85 -32.89 43.32 27.08
CA HIS A 85 -34.16 43.81 27.64
C HIS A 85 -33.93 44.37 29.05
N GLY A 86 -33.41 45.60 29.08
CA GLY A 86 -33.57 46.52 30.20
C GLY A 86 -34.70 47.50 29.86
N LYS A 87 -35.74 47.55 30.71
CA LYS A 87 -37.01 48.29 30.55
C LYS A 87 -36.84 49.80 30.36
N PRO A 88 -37.87 50.50 29.83
CA PRO A 88 -38.59 51.44 30.72
C PRO A 88 -40.12 51.48 30.57
N VAL A 89 -40.74 51.67 31.75
CA VAL A 89 -42.00 52.31 32.14
C VAL A 89 -42.87 52.96 31.04
N SER A 90 -44.12 52.49 30.84
CA SER A 90 -45.35 53.29 31.06
C SER A 90 -46.62 52.58 30.55
N ARG A 91 -47.72 52.81 31.28
CA ARG A 91 -49.16 52.52 31.01
C ARG A 91 -49.75 51.21 31.53
N CYS A 92 -50.05 51.21 32.83
CA CYS A 92 -51.30 50.67 33.38
C CYS A 92 -52.04 51.86 34.04
N ILE A 93 -53.29 52.18 33.64
CA ILE A 93 -54.43 52.78 34.41
C ILE A 93 -55.68 52.69 33.49
N PRO A 94 -56.93 52.54 33.98
CA PRO A 94 -57.39 52.36 35.36
C PRO A 94 -57.79 50.92 35.72
#